data_AF-A0A813BLK5-F1
#
_entry.id   AF-A0A813BLK5-F1
#
_cell.length_a   1.000
_cell.length_b   1.000
_cell.length_c   1.000
_cell.angle_alpha   90.00
_cell.angle_beta   90.00
_cell.angle_gamma   90.00
#
_symmetry.space_group_name_H-M   'P 1'
#
loop_
_entity.id
_entity.type
_entity.pdbx_description
1 polymer ?
#
loop_
_entity_poly.entity_id
_entity_poly.type
_entity_poly.pdbx_seq_one_letter_code
_entity_poly.pdbx_strand_id
1 'polypeptide(L)'
;MEPKSSLKLGELTTNQRGGKVFPASAQAWQFQEWTRILWHPSPYGSEEARRISLCLEPNEAAVADLKALEEDVKRQLTRRSLDDAKIFGRHLAASDVEARFVSCLKTSARGNSFIKLKVDLSRVNFWDAEQQPLEEPGNLAGRECKLRAELKQVWLMSGQCGLLVEVTDLMLKEELPRQCPF
;
A
#
# COMPACT_ATOMS: atom_id res chain seq x y z
N MET A 1 -11.74 10.65 22.25
CA MET A 1 -11.33 9.64 21.26
C MET A 1 -12.08 9.99 19.98
N GLU A 2 -11.46 10.76 19.10
CA GLU A 2 -12.12 11.19 17.86
C GLU A 2 -12.34 9.98 16.95
N PRO A 3 -13.50 9.87 16.28
CA PRO A 3 -13.72 8.79 15.32
C PRO A 3 -12.70 8.92 14.19
N LYS A 4 -11.84 7.90 14.01
CA LYS A 4 -11.01 7.73 12.80
C LYS A 4 -11.92 7.97 11.61
N SER A 5 -11.63 9.00 10.81
CA SER A 5 -12.42 9.41 9.65
C SER A 5 -12.81 8.18 8.81
N SER A 6 -14.09 8.03 8.52
CA SER A 6 -14.58 6.93 7.71
C SER A 6 -14.03 7.08 6.29
N LEU A 7 -13.32 6.07 5.81
CA LEU A 7 -12.83 6.01 4.44
C LEU A 7 -14.01 6.20 3.48
N LYS A 8 -13.89 7.13 2.52
CA LYS A 8 -14.88 7.32 1.46
C LYS A 8 -14.27 7.07 0.10
N LEU A 9 -14.90 6.17 -0.65
CA LEU A 9 -14.64 5.99 -2.07
C LEU A 9 -15.43 7.04 -2.88
N GLY A 10 -14.78 7.69 -3.83
CA GLY A 10 -15.39 8.60 -4.79
C GLY A 10 -16.16 7.84 -5.88
N GLU A 11 -16.51 8.55 -6.96
CA GLU A 11 -17.22 7.97 -8.10
C GLU A 11 -16.34 7.05 -8.95
N LEU A 12 -16.97 6.12 -9.66
CA LEU A 12 -16.26 5.24 -10.59
C LEU A 12 -15.68 6.06 -11.74
N THR A 13 -14.37 5.97 -11.94
CA THR A 13 -13.69 6.57 -13.08
C THR A 13 -12.96 5.50 -13.88
N THR A 14 -12.70 5.78 -15.16
CA THR A 14 -11.94 4.88 -16.03
C THR A 14 -10.70 5.60 -16.51
N ASN A 15 -9.53 4.99 -16.33
CA ASN A 15 -8.27 5.54 -16.82
C ASN A 15 -8.14 5.36 -18.34
N GLN A 16 -7.13 6.01 -18.94
CA GLN A 16 -6.88 5.96 -20.38
C GLN A 16 -6.63 4.54 -20.93
N ARG A 17 -6.28 3.59 -20.08
CA ARG A 17 -6.04 2.18 -20.43
C ARG A 17 -7.27 1.29 -20.19
N GLY A 18 -8.45 1.88 -19.94
CA GLY A 18 -9.68 1.15 -19.66
C GLY A 18 -9.77 0.55 -18.26
N GLY A 19 -8.81 0.81 -17.38
CA GLY A 19 -8.83 0.37 -15.99
C GLY A 19 -9.81 1.19 -15.17
N LYS A 20 -10.72 0.52 -14.46
CA LYS A 20 -11.72 1.14 -13.59
C LYS A 20 -11.10 1.43 -12.22
N VAL A 21 -11.39 2.58 -11.63
CA VAL A 21 -10.89 2.95 -10.31
C VAL A 21 -11.95 3.73 -9.53
N PHE A 22 -11.99 3.52 -8.22
CA PHE A 22 -12.64 4.41 -7.26
C PHE A 22 -11.56 5.22 -6.55
N PRO A 23 -11.43 6.54 -6.79
CA PRO A 23 -10.56 7.38 -6.00
C PRO A 23 -10.93 7.29 -4.52
N ALA A 24 -9.96 7.33 -3.62
CA ALA A 24 -10.23 7.37 -2.19
C ALA A 24 -9.99 8.79 -1.68
N SER A 25 -10.78 9.22 -0.69
CA SER A 25 -10.43 10.40 0.11
C SER A 25 -9.05 10.18 0.72
N ALA A 26 -8.14 11.16 0.59
CA ALA A 26 -6.77 11.05 1.09
C ALA A 26 -6.77 10.78 2.60
N GLN A 27 -6.68 9.50 2.96
CA GLN A 27 -6.57 9.04 4.33
C GLN A 27 -5.14 8.59 4.55
N ALA A 28 -4.43 9.38 5.35
CA ALA A 28 -3.09 9.04 5.77
C ALA A 28 -3.15 7.90 6.79
N TRP A 29 -2.39 6.86 6.51
CA TRP A 29 -2.12 5.73 7.37
C TRP A 29 -0.64 5.78 7.77
N GLN A 30 -0.36 5.80 9.06
CA GLN A 30 1.00 5.90 9.60
C GLN A 30 1.33 4.68 10.43
N PHE A 31 2.48 4.07 10.14
CA PHE A 31 3.03 2.98 10.94
C PHE A 31 3.63 3.58 12.21
N GLN A 32 3.13 3.15 13.36
CA GLN A 32 3.60 3.63 14.67
C GLN A 32 4.93 2.98 15.07
N GLU A 33 5.11 1.73 14.67
CA GLU A 33 6.29 0.92 14.96
C GLU A 33 7.29 0.93 13.81
N TRP A 34 8.56 0.75 14.16
CA TRP A 34 9.60 0.49 13.17
C TRP A 34 9.33 -0.85 12.48
N THR A 35 9.43 -0.88 11.16
CA THR A 35 9.31 -2.08 10.35
C THR A 35 10.48 -2.17 9.37
N ARG A 36 10.88 -3.39 9.04
CA ARG A 36 12.02 -3.64 8.16
C ARG A 36 11.60 -3.64 6.70
N ILE A 37 12.35 -2.93 5.87
CA ILE A 37 12.26 -3.00 4.42
C ILE A 37 12.94 -4.29 3.96
N LEU A 38 12.21 -5.19 3.30
CA LEU A 38 12.73 -6.50 2.94
C LEU A 38 13.71 -6.46 1.76
N TRP A 39 13.40 -5.63 0.77
CA TRP A 39 14.14 -5.53 -0.48
C TRP A 39 14.23 -4.07 -0.91
N HIS A 40 15.32 -3.71 -1.58
CA HIS A 40 15.43 -2.41 -2.22
C HIS A 40 14.33 -2.29 -3.27
N PRO A 41 13.47 -1.25 -3.21
CA PRO A 41 12.49 -1.00 -4.24
C PRO A 41 13.19 -0.83 -5.58
N SER A 42 12.84 -1.67 -6.55
CA SER A 42 13.42 -1.61 -7.89
C SER A 42 12.33 -1.70 -8.96
N PRO A 43 12.53 -1.05 -10.11
CA PRO A 43 11.64 -1.19 -11.24
C PRO A 43 11.69 -2.63 -11.79
N TYR A 44 10.52 -3.24 -11.97
CA TYR A 44 10.43 -4.55 -12.64
C TYR A 44 10.07 -4.34 -14.11
N GLY A 45 10.97 -4.74 -15.01
CA GLY A 45 10.71 -4.78 -16.46
C GLY A 45 10.77 -3.45 -17.21
N SER A 46 11.00 -2.31 -16.54
CA SER A 46 11.22 -1.01 -17.19
C SER A 46 11.95 -0.07 -16.25
N GLU A 47 13.20 0.29 -16.58
CA GLU A 47 14.04 1.21 -15.78
C GLU A 47 13.41 2.59 -15.56
N GLU A 48 12.46 2.99 -16.41
CA GLU A 48 11.76 4.27 -16.31
C GLU A 48 10.61 4.26 -15.28
N ALA A 49 10.25 3.10 -14.72
CA ALA A 49 9.14 3.00 -13.78
C ALA A 49 9.48 3.71 -12.45
N ARG A 50 8.90 4.89 -12.25
CA ARG A 50 9.11 5.71 -11.03
C ARG A 50 8.34 5.20 -9.82
N ARG A 51 7.12 4.66 -10.05
CA ARG A 51 6.26 4.09 -9.01
C ARG A 51 6.48 2.58 -8.90
N ILE A 52 7.26 2.20 -7.90
CA ILE A 52 7.74 0.84 -7.67
C ILE A 52 7.16 0.27 -6.37
N SER A 53 7.47 -0.99 -6.08
CA SER A 53 6.92 -1.67 -4.90
C SER A 53 7.87 -1.62 -3.72
N LEU A 54 7.35 -1.16 -2.58
CA LEU A 54 8.00 -1.25 -1.28
C LEU A 54 7.43 -2.46 -0.54
N CYS A 55 8.32 -3.34 -0.07
CA CYS A 55 7.93 -4.56 0.63
C CYS A 55 8.46 -4.54 2.05
N LEU A 56 7.56 -4.71 3.01
CA LEU A 56 7.83 -4.53 4.42
C LEU A 56 7.58 -5.82 5.18
N GLU A 57 8.37 -6.03 6.23
CA GLU A 57 8.13 -7.08 7.21
C GLU A 57 6.82 -6.79 7.94
N PRO A 58 5.88 -7.75 7.97
CA PRO A 58 4.60 -7.54 8.61
C PRO A 58 4.78 -7.53 10.13
N ASN A 59 4.29 -6.49 10.79
CA ASN A 59 4.07 -6.50 12.24
C ASN A 59 2.56 -6.60 12.53
N GLU A 60 2.23 -7.00 13.76
CA GLU A 60 0.85 -7.29 14.15
C GLU A 60 -0.07 -6.06 14.00
N ALA A 61 0.39 -4.89 14.45
CA ALA A 61 -0.36 -3.64 14.39
C ALA A 61 -0.68 -3.22 12.95
N ALA A 62 0.32 -3.22 12.07
CA ALA A 62 0.16 -2.86 10.66
C ALA A 62 -0.72 -3.87 9.92
N VAL A 63 -0.60 -5.16 10.22
CA VAL A 63 -1.48 -6.20 9.65
C VAL A 63 -2.92 -5.99 10.10
N ALA A 64 -3.16 -5.69 11.37
CA ALA A 64 -4.50 -5.43 11.90
C ALA A 64 -5.14 -4.19 11.26
N ASP A 65 -4.41 -3.08 11.18
CA ASP A 65 -4.86 -1.85 10.53
C ASP A 65 -5.17 -2.07 9.04
N LEU A 66 -4.27 -2.76 8.32
CA LEU A 66 -4.46 -3.06 6.90
C LEU A 66 -5.69 -3.95 6.66
N LYS A 67 -5.86 -4.99 7.48
CA LYS A 67 -7.05 -5.85 7.41
C LYS A 67 -8.32 -5.06 7.67
N ALA A 68 -8.34 -4.20 8.67
CA ALA A 68 -9.50 -3.35 8.95
C ALA A 68 -9.85 -2.42 7.78
N LEU A 69 -8.82 -1.84 7.13
CA LEU A 69 -8.97 -1.03 5.93
C LEU A 69 -9.52 -1.84 4.75
N GLU A 70 -8.96 -3.02 4.49
CA GLU A 70 -9.39 -3.91 3.41
C GLU A 70 -10.83 -4.41 3.62
N GLU A 71 -11.21 -4.78 4.85
CA GLU A 71 -12.57 -5.13 5.21
C GLU A 71 -13.57 -4.01 4.96
N ASP A 72 -13.21 -2.76 5.30
CA ASP A 72 -14.08 -1.62 5.03
C ASP A 72 -14.28 -1.38 3.53
N VAL A 73 -13.20 -1.45 2.75
CA VAL A 73 -13.27 -1.34 1.29
C VAL A 73 -14.11 -2.46 0.69
N LYS A 74 -13.93 -3.71 1.12
CA LYS A 74 -14.71 -4.85 0.63
C LYS A 74 -16.21 -4.69 0.91
N ARG A 75 -16.59 -4.18 2.10
CA ARG A 75 -17.99 -3.85 2.40
C ARG A 75 -18.53 -2.77 1.47
N GLN A 76 -17.77 -1.70 1.23
CA GLN A 76 -18.19 -0.64 0.31
C GLN A 76 -18.33 -1.15 -1.13
N LEU A 77 -17.39 -1.96 -1.62
CA LEU A 77 -17.45 -2.58 -2.95
C LEU A 77 -18.64 -3.53 -3.10
N THR A 78 -18.95 -4.31 -2.05
CA THR A 78 -20.10 -5.22 -2.06
C THR A 78 -21.41 -4.44 -2.22
N ARG A 79 -21.62 -3.39 -1.41
CA ARG A 79 -22.81 -2.53 -1.51
C ARG A 79 -22.94 -1.94 -2.91
N ARG A 80 -21.87 -1.31 -3.41
CA ARG A 80 -21.86 -0.70 -4.74
C ARG A 80 -22.12 -1.71 -5.86
N SER A 81 -21.57 -2.92 -5.76
CA SER A 81 -21.79 -3.98 -6.75
C SER A 81 -23.25 -4.45 -6.80
N LEU A 82 -23.93 -4.48 -5.65
CA LEU A 82 -25.36 -4.78 -5.59
C LEU A 82 -26.22 -3.67 -6.21
N ASP A 83 -25.79 -2.41 -6.09
CA ASP A 83 -26.50 -1.26 -6.65
C ASP A 83 -26.24 -1.08 -8.17
N ASP A 84 -25.02 -1.34 -8.65
CA ASP A 84 -24.64 -1.17 -10.05
C ASP A 84 -23.80 -2.34 -10.59
N ALA A 85 -24.46 -3.20 -11.37
CA ALA A 85 -23.82 -4.33 -12.05
C ALA A 85 -22.70 -3.90 -13.01
N LYS A 86 -22.67 -2.65 -13.52
CA LYS A 86 -21.64 -2.19 -14.46
C LYS A 86 -20.25 -2.13 -13.83
N ILE A 87 -20.15 -2.07 -12.50
CA ILE A 87 -18.86 -2.02 -11.79
C ILE A 87 -18.04 -3.29 -12.14
N PHE A 88 -18.64 -4.47 -11.93
CA PHE A 88 -18.01 -5.77 -12.17
C PHE A 88 -18.54 -6.52 -13.41
N GLY A 89 -19.49 -5.94 -14.14
CA GLY A 89 -20.23 -6.58 -15.23
C GLY A 89 -21.35 -7.52 -14.77
N ARG A 90 -21.53 -7.68 -13.45
CA ARG A 90 -22.58 -8.43 -12.78
C ARG A 90 -22.66 -7.99 -11.31
N HIS A 91 -23.78 -8.25 -10.66
CA HIS A 91 -23.87 -8.13 -9.20
C HIS A 91 -23.00 -9.20 -8.53
N LEU A 92 -22.26 -8.80 -7.50
CA LEU A 92 -21.40 -9.69 -6.71
C LEU A 92 -21.91 -9.75 -5.27
N ALA A 93 -21.97 -10.95 -4.70
CA ALA A 93 -22.13 -11.12 -3.27
C ALA A 93 -20.82 -10.79 -2.53
N ALA A 94 -20.88 -10.69 -1.19
CA ALA A 94 -19.69 -10.41 -0.37
C ALA A 94 -18.55 -11.43 -0.60
N SER A 95 -18.89 -12.71 -0.72
CA SER A 95 -17.92 -13.79 -0.99
C SER A 95 -17.25 -13.68 -2.36
N ASP A 96 -17.97 -13.22 -3.38
CA ASP A 96 -17.40 -12.96 -4.71
C ASP A 96 -16.42 -11.78 -4.69
N VAL A 97 -16.76 -10.72 -3.94
CA VAL A 97 -15.86 -9.56 -3.76
C VAL A 97 -14.60 -10.00 -3.03
N GLU A 98 -14.73 -10.79 -1.95
CA GLU A 98 -13.61 -11.37 -1.21
C GLU A 98 -12.67 -12.14 -2.13
N ALA A 99 -13.19 -13.07 -2.93
CA ALA A 99 -12.40 -13.92 -3.81
C ALA A 99 -11.65 -13.13 -4.91
N ARG A 100 -12.17 -11.96 -5.28
CA ARG A 100 -11.55 -11.07 -6.29
C ARG A 100 -10.60 -10.06 -5.68
N PHE A 101 -10.64 -9.87 -4.35
CA PHE A 101 -9.87 -8.85 -3.67
C PHE A 101 -8.41 -9.28 -3.52
N VAL A 102 -7.52 -8.40 -3.95
CA VAL A 102 -6.07 -8.60 -3.95
C VAL A 102 -5.49 -7.80 -2.80
N SER A 103 -5.27 -8.49 -1.67
CA SER A 103 -4.71 -7.88 -0.45
C SER A 103 -3.31 -7.31 -0.65
N CYS A 104 -2.99 -6.24 0.06
CA CYS A 104 -1.64 -5.69 0.20
C CYS A 104 -0.76 -6.59 1.09
N LEU A 105 -1.35 -7.42 1.95
CA LEU A 105 -0.63 -8.48 2.65
C LEU A 105 -0.45 -9.68 1.71
N LYS A 106 0.80 -10.02 1.42
CA LYS A 106 1.20 -11.08 0.48
C LYS A 106 1.91 -12.19 1.21
N THR A 107 1.81 -13.40 0.66
CA THR A 107 2.64 -14.54 1.04
C THR A 107 3.48 -14.93 -0.16
N SER A 108 4.79 -15.02 0.04
CA SER A 108 5.74 -15.47 -0.99
C SER A 108 5.62 -16.98 -1.24
N ALA A 109 6.17 -17.46 -2.36
CA ALA A 109 6.23 -18.89 -2.65
C ALA A 109 6.98 -19.71 -1.58
N ARG A 110 7.84 -19.06 -0.79
CA ARG A 110 8.59 -19.68 0.32
C ARG A 110 7.82 -19.65 1.65
N GLY A 111 6.57 -19.20 1.67
CA GLY A 111 5.73 -19.12 2.87
C GLY A 111 5.90 -17.86 3.71
N ASN A 112 6.87 -16.99 3.41
CA ASN A 112 7.07 -15.74 4.15
C ASN A 112 6.03 -14.70 3.77
N SER A 113 5.44 -14.03 4.77
CA SER A 113 4.48 -12.94 4.57
C SER A 113 5.15 -11.57 4.50
N PHE A 114 4.59 -10.64 3.74
CA PHE A 114 5.06 -9.26 3.61
C PHE A 114 3.94 -8.30 3.22
N ILE A 115 4.05 -7.04 3.65
CA ILE A 115 3.15 -5.97 3.20
C ILE A 115 3.75 -5.36 1.94
N LYS A 116 2.96 -5.25 0.85
CA LYS A 116 3.37 -4.67 -0.42
C LYS A 116 2.63 -3.36 -0.68
N LEU A 117 3.37 -2.25 -0.64
CA LEU A 117 2.87 -0.90 -0.94
C LEU A 117 3.49 -0.36 -2.24
N LYS A 118 3.03 0.79 -2.70
CA LYS A 118 3.67 1.54 -3.79
C LYS A 118 4.44 2.74 -3.24
N VAL A 119 5.58 3.02 -3.83
CA VAL A 119 6.40 4.21 -3.53
C VAL A 119 6.87 4.81 -4.84
N ASP A 120 6.86 6.13 -4.92
CA ASP A 120 7.50 6.88 -5.99
C ASP A 120 8.77 7.52 -5.41
N LEU A 121 9.94 6.97 -5.76
CA LEU A 121 11.22 7.42 -5.19
C LEU A 121 11.54 8.88 -5.53
N SER A 122 10.89 9.47 -6.55
CA SER A 122 11.06 10.87 -6.92
C SER A 122 10.15 11.84 -6.16
N ARG A 123 9.19 11.32 -5.38
CA ARG A 123 8.16 12.11 -4.68
C ARG A 123 8.02 11.80 -3.20
N VAL A 124 8.55 10.66 -2.74
CA VAL A 124 8.54 10.29 -1.34
C VAL A 124 9.52 11.17 -0.56
N ASN A 125 9.10 11.66 0.61
CA ASN A 125 10.00 12.36 1.51
C ASN A 125 10.78 11.34 2.33
N PHE A 126 12.09 11.51 2.42
CA PHE A 126 12.92 10.73 3.33
C PHE A 126 13.28 11.56 4.55
N TRP A 127 13.19 10.93 5.71
CA TRP A 127 13.49 11.52 7.01
C TRP A 127 14.48 10.64 7.75
N ASP A 128 15.38 11.22 8.52
CA ASP A 128 16.15 10.48 9.53
C ASP A 128 15.33 10.23 10.81
N ALA A 129 15.94 9.60 11.82
CA ALA A 129 15.26 9.29 13.08
C ALA A 129 14.93 10.56 13.89
N GLU A 130 15.63 11.65 13.63
CA GLU A 130 15.52 12.99 14.23
C GLU A 130 14.53 13.89 13.46
N GLN A 131 13.79 13.35 12.49
CA GLN A 131 12.83 14.05 11.65
C GLN A 131 13.45 15.17 10.79
N GLN A 132 14.73 15.06 10.46
CA GLN A 132 15.37 15.93 9.47
C GLN A 132 15.27 15.32 8.07
N PRO A 133 15.17 16.13 7.01
CA PRO A 133 15.18 15.65 5.64
C PRO A 133 16.47 14.90 5.30
N LEU A 134 16.33 13.79 4.59
CA LEU A 134 17.46 12.97 4.10
C LEU A 134 17.46 12.97 2.57
N GLU A 135 18.50 13.52 1.93
CA GLU A 135 18.53 13.67 0.46
C GLU A 135 18.85 12.36 -0.27
N GLU A 136 19.78 11.57 0.25
CA GLU A 136 20.24 10.33 -0.38
C GLU A 136 20.17 9.16 0.61
N PRO A 137 19.08 8.39 0.64
CA PRO A 137 18.89 7.32 1.61
C PRO A 137 19.69 6.04 1.27
N GLY A 138 20.35 6.01 0.11
CA GLY A 138 21.13 4.88 -0.37
C GLY A 138 20.30 3.60 -0.57
N ASN A 139 20.92 2.45 -0.29
CA ASN A 139 20.24 1.17 -0.36
C ASN A 139 19.26 1.01 0.82
N LEU A 140 17.98 0.81 0.50
CA LEU A 140 16.92 0.61 1.51
C LEU A 140 16.79 -0.83 2.01
N ALA A 141 17.43 -1.81 1.36
CA ALA A 141 17.26 -3.21 1.71
C ALA A 141 17.74 -3.51 3.14
N GLY A 142 16.87 -4.07 3.97
CA GLY A 142 17.16 -4.45 5.35
C GLY A 142 17.08 -3.31 6.36
N ARG A 143 16.86 -2.06 5.92
CA ARG A 143 16.73 -0.91 6.82
C ARG A 143 15.41 -0.93 7.59
N GLU A 144 15.43 -0.38 8.80
CA GLU A 144 14.22 -0.13 9.58
C GLU A 144 13.63 1.24 9.24
N CYS A 145 12.31 1.29 9.08
CA CYS A 145 11.59 2.51 8.78
C CYS A 145 10.28 2.65 9.57
N LYS A 146 9.86 3.88 9.80
CA LYS A 146 8.46 4.25 9.98
C LYS A 146 7.99 4.90 8.69
N LEU A 147 6.71 4.78 8.38
CA LEU A 147 6.17 5.34 7.14
C LEU A 147 4.82 5.98 7.33
N ARG A 148 4.55 6.94 6.46
CA ARG A 148 3.20 7.44 6.16
C ARG A 148 2.84 7.03 4.75
N ALA A 149 1.63 6.51 4.58
CA ALA A 149 1.07 6.14 3.29
C ALA A 149 -0.36 6.63 3.15
N GLU A 150 -0.83 6.76 1.92
CA GLU A 150 -2.17 7.18 1.61
C GLU A 150 -2.85 6.14 0.72
N LEU A 151 -4.10 5.81 1.06
CA LEU A 151 -4.95 5.11 0.11
C LEU A 151 -5.34 6.09 -1.01
N LYS A 152 -4.80 5.89 -2.21
CA LYS A 152 -5.08 6.74 -3.37
C LYS A 152 -6.37 6.35 -4.08
N GLN A 153 -6.56 5.05 -4.28
CA GLN A 153 -7.71 4.51 -5.01
C GLN A 153 -7.88 3.01 -4.77
N VAL A 154 -9.07 2.52 -5.08
CA VAL A 154 -9.34 1.10 -5.28
C VAL A 154 -9.36 0.84 -6.78
N TRP A 155 -8.51 -0.06 -7.26
CA TRP A 155 -8.44 -0.41 -8.67
C TRP A 155 -9.29 -1.65 -8.96
N LEU A 156 -9.86 -1.70 -10.17
CA LEU A 156 -10.63 -2.82 -10.69
C LEU A 156 -10.07 -3.15 -12.08
N MET A 157 -9.42 -4.30 -12.21
CA MET A 157 -8.77 -4.74 -13.46
C MET A 157 -8.85 -6.25 -13.59
N SER A 158 -9.13 -6.74 -14.81
CA SER A 158 -9.11 -8.17 -15.13
C SER A 158 -9.93 -9.05 -14.18
N GLY A 159 -11.09 -8.54 -13.73
CA GLY A 159 -11.97 -9.24 -12.80
C GLY A 159 -11.51 -9.23 -11.34
N GLN A 160 -10.35 -8.69 -11.04
CA GLN A 160 -9.82 -8.49 -9.69
C GLN A 160 -10.02 -7.04 -9.23
N CYS A 161 -9.94 -6.82 -7.92
CA CYS A 161 -9.89 -5.51 -7.32
C CYS A 161 -8.88 -5.45 -6.18
N GLY A 162 -8.42 -4.26 -5.81
CA GLY A 162 -7.50 -4.12 -4.68
C GLY A 162 -7.16 -2.67 -4.40
N LEU A 163 -6.27 -2.46 -3.44
CA LEU A 163 -5.87 -1.14 -3.00
C LEU A 163 -4.66 -0.63 -3.78
N LEU A 164 -4.62 0.68 -4.04
CA LEU A 164 -3.40 1.42 -4.32
C LEU A 164 -3.06 2.28 -3.11
N VAL A 165 -2.17 1.76 -2.26
CA VAL A 165 -1.62 2.47 -1.12
C VAL A 165 -0.24 3.01 -1.51
N GLU A 166 -0.08 4.32 -1.46
CA GLU A 166 1.13 5.04 -1.87
C GLU A 166 1.84 5.62 -0.64
N VAL A 167 3.10 5.27 -0.45
CA VAL A 167 3.96 5.79 0.61
C VAL A 167 4.33 7.23 0.26
N THR A 168 4.09 8.16 1.19
CA THR A 168 4.41 9.59 1.05
C THR A 168 5.65 9.98 1.83
N ASP A 169 5.91 9.31 2.95
CA ASP A 169 7.02 9.62 3.84
C ASP A 169 7.66 8.33 4.36
N LEU A 170 8.99 8.29 4.35
CA LEU A 170 9.81 7.22 4.91
C LEU A 170 10.81 7.80 5.90
N MET A 171 10.58 7.54 7.17
CA MET A 171 11.52 7.83 8.24
C MET A 171 12.41 6.62 8.43
N LEU A 172 13.72 6.77 8.29
CA LEU A 172 14.67 5.66 8.31
C LEU A 172 15.55 5.74 9.55
N LYS A 173 15.73 4.61 10.22
CA LYS A 173 16.63 4.51 11.38
C LYS A 173 18.08 4.57 10.90
N GLU A 174 18.94 5.25 11.64
CA GLU A 174 20.37 5.35 11.31
C GLU A 174 20.99 3.97 11.07
N GLU A 175 21.74 3.82 9.97
CA GLU A 175 22.54 2.62 9.79
C GLU A 175 23.71 2.70 10.76
N LEU A 176 23.72 1.85 11.78
CA LEU A 176 24.94 1.63 12.54
C LEU A 176 26.04 1.26 11.54
N PRO A 177 27.19 1.95 11.54
CA PRO A 177 28.30 1.60 10.68
C PRO A 177 28.56 0.10 10.87
N ARG A 178 28.38 -0.68 9.81
CA ARG A 178 28.84 -2.07 9.82
C ARG A 178 30.36 -2.00 9.97
N GLN A 179 30.85 -2.11 11.20
CA GLN A 179 32.26 -2.36 11.44
C GLN A 179 32.56 -3.67 10.73
N CYS A 180 33.32 -3.57 9.64
CA CYS A 180 33.98 -4.74 9.07
C CYS A 180 34.88 -5.31 10.18
N PRO A 181 34.68 -6.56 10.62
CA PRO A 181 35.57 -7.18 11.61
C PRO A 181 36.91 -7.62 11.00
N PHE A 182 37.15 -7.31 9.72
CA PHE A 182 38.35 -7.57 8.95
C PHE A 182 39.01 -6.26 8.52
#